data_AF-A0A520RT19-F1
#
_entry.id   AF-A0A520RT19-F1
#
_cell.length_a   1.000
_cell.length_b   1.000
_cell.length_c   1.000
_cell.angle_alpha   90.00
_cell.angle_beta   90.00
_cell.angle_gamma   90.00
#
_symmetry.space_group_name_H-M   'P 1'
#
loop_
_entity.id
_entity.type
_entity.pdbx_description
1 polymer ?
#
loop_
_entity_poly.entity_id
_entity_poly.type
_entity_poly.pdbx_seq_one_letter_code
_entity_poly.pdbx_strand_id
1 'polypeptide(L)'
;MKTTKLDKSGMFEPLTVRSNEIEFTLPPEAVNVRSNGVEFLSNQELPVWSELTIDLKSPRNNEPIHCNGIVVGSSGSRHSGFVISILFVGLDPEAQSQVESLARVHRMSQ
;
A
#
# COMPACT_ATOMS: atom_id res chain seq x y z
N MET A 1 -15.10 -7.85 -35.54
CA MET A 1 -14.08 -8.06 -34.49
C MET A 1 -14.79 -8.05 -33.15
N LYS A 2 -14.79 -9.17 -32.41
CA LYS A 2 -15.45 -9.26 -31.10
C LYS A 2 -14.48 -8.73 -30.03
N THR A 3 -14.83 -7.59 -29.45
CA THR A 3 -14.13 -7.01 -28.30
C THR A 3 -14.39 -7.89 -27.09
N THR A 4 -13.37 -8.57 -26.60
CA THR A 4 -13.42 -9.35 -25.36
C THR A 4 -13.59 -8.37 -24.20
N LYS A 5 -14.75 -8.36 -23.55
CA LYS A 5 -14.96 -7.67 -22.27
C LYS A 5 -14.09 -8.37 -21.24
N LEU A 6 -13.09 -7.64 -20.73
CA LEU A 6 -12.27 -8.06 -19.60
C LEU A 6 -13.20 -8.18 -18.38
N ASP A 7 -13.24 -9.38 -17.80
CA ASP A 7 -14.01 -9.72 -16.62
C ASP A 7 -13.45 -8.91 -15.41
N LYS A 8 -14.30 -8.11 -14.77
CA LYS A 8 -13.96 -7.24 -13.63
C LYS A 8 -14.27 -7.92 -12.29
N SER A 9 -14.19 -9.24 -12.22
CA SER A 9 -14.39 -9.97 -10.96
C SER A 9 -13.05 -10.10 -10.22
N GLY A 10 -12.63 -9.02 -9.56
CA GLY A 10 -11.39 -8.98 -8.78
C GLY A 10 -10.86 -7.57 -8.51
N MET A 11 -11.72 -6.55 -8.59
CA MET A 11 -11.32 -5.17 -8.43
C MET A 11 -10.91 -4.94 -6.97
N PHE A 12 -9.59 -4.86 -6.80
CA PHE A 12 -8.89 -4.55 -5.58
C PHE A 12 -9.55 -3.38 -4.82
N GLU A 13 -9.71 -3.55 -3.51
CA GLU A 13 -10.19 -2.48 -2.63
C GLU A 13 -9.06 -1.49 -2.32
N PRO A 14 -9.38 -0.21 -2.10
CA PRO A 14 -8.36 0.81 -1.91
C PRO A 14 -7.62 0.62 -0.57
N LEU A 15 -6.29 0.80 -0.61
CA LEU A 15 -5.44 0.73 0.57
C LEU A 15 -5.67 1.96 1.45
N THR A 16 -5.83 1.78 2.76
CA THR A 16 -5.94 2.90 3.71
C THR A 16 -4.65 3.07 4.51
N VAL A 17 -3.96 4.20 4.35
CA VAL A 17 -2.77 4.57 5.13
C VAL A 17 -3.18 5.64 6.15
N ARG A 18 -2.90 5.46 7.44
CA ARG A 18 -3.27 6.38 8.53
C ARG A 18 -2.06 6.87 9.32
N SER A 19 -1.56 8.06 9.01
CA SER A 19 -0.71 8.80 9.95
C SER A 19 -1.57 9.63 10.89
N ASN A 20 -1.01 10.06 12.02
CA ASN A 20 -1.67 10.81 13.10
C ASN A 20 -2.54 12.01 12.63
N GLU A 21 -2.39 12.48 11.39
CA GLU A 21 -3.23 13.51 10.75
C GLU A 21 -3.60 13.25 9.28
N ILE A 22 -3.23 12.11 8.68
CA ILE A 22 -3.40 11.89 7.23
C ILE A 22 -3.91 10.49 6.92
N GLU A 23 -5.12 10.42 6.36
CA GLU A 23 -5.73 9.20 5.80
C GLU A 23 -5.62 9.23 4.27
N PHE A 24 -4.92 8.26 3.68
CA PHE A 24 -4.90 8.07 2.23
C PHE A 24 -5.68 6.82 1.87
N THR A 25 -6.67 6.98 1.00
CA THR A 25 -7.37 5.87 0.35
C THR A 25 -6.83 5.75 -1.07
N LEU A 26 -5.89 4.83 -1.27
CA LEU A 26 -5.11 4.74 -2.49
C LEU A 26 -5.68 3.68 -3.42
N PRO A 27 -5.77 3.97 -4.73
CA PRO A 27 -6.14 2.94 -5.68
C PRO A 27 -5.03 1.86 -5.71
N PRO A 28 -5.42 0.60 -5.86
CA PRO A 28 -4.54 -0.57 -5.90
C PRO A 28 -3.35 -0.46 -6.87
N GLU A 29 -3.56 0.16 -8.01
CA GLU A 29 -2.54 0.42 -9.03
C GLU A 29 -1.48 1.45 -8.61
N ALA A 30 -1.76 2.28 -7.61
CA ALA A 30 -0.85 3.30 -7.10
C ALA A 30 -0.04 2.84 -5.88
N VAL A 31 -0.15 1.56 -5.52
CA VAL A 31 0.46 0.96 -4.32
C VAL A 31 1.26 -0.27 -4.71
N ASN A 32 2.52 -0.32 -4.29
CA ASN A 32 3.40 -1.46 -4.42
C ASN A 32 3.73 -2.02 -3.03
N VAL A 33 3.19 -3.20 -2.71
CA VAL A 33 3.41 -3.87 -1.43
C VAL A 33 4.62 -4.81 -1.50
N ARG A 34 5.55 -4.66 -0.55
CA ARG A 34 6.71 -5.53 -0.34
C ARG A 34 6.56 -6.30 0.97
N SER A 35 7.38 -7.32 1.18
CA SER A 35 7.33 -8.16 2.39
C SER A 35 7.59 -7.38 3.69
N ASN A 36 8.29 -6.25 3.62
CA ASN A 36 8.69 -5.45 4.76
C ASN A 36 8.26 -3.97 4.66
N GLY A 37 7.46 -3.61 3.66
CA GLY A 37 7.11 -2.22 3.45
C GLY A 37 6.12 -2.00 2.33
N VAL A 38 5.80 -0.74 2.10
CA VAL A 38 4.90 -0.32 1.03
C VAL A 38 5.44 0.94 0.38
N GLU A 39 5.27 1.02 -0.92
CA GLU A 39 5.57 2.21 -1.71
C GLU A 39 4.31 2.67 -2.42
N PHE A 40 4.03 3.97 -2.44
CA PHE A 40 2.88 4.50 -3.14
C PHE A 40 3.09 5.94 -3.60
N LEU A 41 2.28 6.37 -4.56
CA LEU A 41 2.25 7.75 -5.00
C LEU A 41 1.25 8.57 -4.16
N SER A 42 1.72 9.67 -3.60
CA SER A 42 0.93 10.63 -2.83
C SER A 42 0.95 12.00 -3.47
N ASN A 43 -0.15 12.76 -3.35
CA ASN A 43 -0.17 14.18 -3.72
C ASN A 43 0.42 15.08 -2.62
N GLN A 44 0.69 14.51 -1.44
CA GLN A 44 1.28 15.18 -0.29
C GLN A 44 2.64 14.58 0.01
N GLU A 45 3.60 15.46 0.28
CA GLU A 45 4.89 15.06 0.80
C GLU A 45 4.73 14.54 2.24
N LEU A 46 5.39 13.44 2.56
CA LEU A 46 5.48 12.94 3.93
C LEU A 46 6.89 13.15 4.48
N PRO A 47 7.03 13.62 5.74
CA PRO A 47 8.35 13.78 6.34
C PRO A 47 9.05 12.43 6.48
N VAL A 48 10.29 12.33 6.01
CA VAL A 48 11.13 11.14 6.26
C VAL A 48 11.36 11.01 7.77
N TRP A 49 11.41 9.77 8.26
CA TRP A 49 11.49 9.39 9.67
C TRP A 49 10.25 9.67 10.51
N SER A 50 9.13 10.01 9.87
CA SER A 50 7.84 10.04 10.56
C SER A 50 7.29 8.63 10.75
N GLU A 51 6.75 8.37 11.94
CA GLU A 51 5.99 7.17 12.26
C GLU A 51 4.52 7.32 11.86
N LEU A 52 3.92 6.22 11.41
CA LEU A 52 2.52 6.16 11.01
C LEU A 52 1.97 4.74 11.12
N THR A 53 0.65 4.62 11.12
CA THR A 53 -0.06 3.34 11.12
C THR A 53 -0.64 3.08 9.72
N ILE A 54 -0.68 1.82 9.30
CA ILE A 54 -1.09 1.41 7.96
C ILE A 54 -2.09 0.28 8.11
N ASP A 55 -3.23 0.41 7.44
CA ASP A 55 -4.23 -0.64 7.36
C ASP A 55 -4.19 -1.25 5.95
N LEU A 56 -3.47 -2.36 5.80
CA LEU A 56 -3.40 -3.08 4.53
C LEU A 56 -4.62 -4.00 4.38
N LYS A 57 -5.45 -3.79 3.37
CA LYS A 57 -6.56 -4.72 3.06
C LYS A 57 -6.18 -5.63 1.91
N SER A 58 -6.42 -6.94 2.09
CA SER A 58 -6.23 -7.93 1.04
C SER A 58 -7.52 -8.13 0.25
N PRO A 59 -7.47 -8.29 -1.09
CA PRO A 59 -8.66 -8.62 -1.87
C PRO A 59 -9.22 -10.02 -1.55
N ARG A 60 -8.44 -10.90 -0.89
CA ARG A 60 -8.89 -12.24 -0.48
C ARG A 60 -9.44 -12.30 0.95
N ASN A 61 -9.07 -11.34 1.78
CA ASN A 61 -9.45 -11.30 3.19
C ASN A 61 -9.85 -9.87 3.53
N ASN A 62 -11.13 -9.66 3.86
CA ASN A 62 -11.65 -8.34 4.19
C ASN A 62 -11.11 -7.78 5.53
N GLU A 63 -10.36 -8.58 6.27
CA GLU A 63 -9.74 -8.14 7.51
C GLU A 63 -8.49 -7.29 7.22
N PRO A 64 -8.42 -6.05 7.74
CA PRO A 64 -7.26 -5.21 7.59
C PRO A 64 -6.08 -5.75 8.40
N ILE A 65 -4.90 -5.76 7.79
CA ILE A 65 -3.62 -6.02 8.43
C ILE A 65 -3.13 -4.69 8.99
N HIS A 66 -3.18 -4.56 10.31
CA HIS A 66 -2.69 -3.37 11.01
C HIS A 66 -1.17 -3.42 11.14
N CYS A 67 -0.50 -2.43 10.55
CA CYS A 67 0.96 -2.32 10.56
C CYS A 67 1.37 -0.95 11.11
N ASN A 68 2.46 -0.88 11.87
CA ASN A 68 3.16 0.38 12.08
C ASN A 68 4.26 0.52 11.05
N GLY A 69 4.60 1.74 10.66
CA GLY A 69 5.65 2.00 9.68
C GLY A 69 6.36 3.33 9.88
N ILE A 70 7.54 3.42 9.28
CA ILE A 70 8.38 4.62 9.24
C ILE A 70 8.58 5.02 7.79
N VAL A 71 8.35 6.29 7.46
CA VAL A 71 8.69 6.84 6.14
C VAL A 71 10.20 6.84 5.98
N VAL A 72 10.72 6.05 5.06
CA VAL A 72 12.17 5.95 4.76
C VAL A 72 12.55 6.67 3.47
N GLY A 73 11.55 7.06 2.67
CA GLY A 73 11.74 7.83 1.44
C GLY A 73 10.51 8.67 1.11
N SER A 74 10.77 9.90 0.66
CA SER A 74 9.75 10.81 0.11
C SER A 74 10.44 11.59 -1.00
N SER A 75 10.11 11.28 -2.25
CA SER A 75 10.79 11.87 -3.42
C SER A 75 9.78 12.20 -4.51
N GLY A 76 9.90 13.40 -5.07
CA GLY A 76 9.02 13.86 -6.14
C GLY A 76 8.79 15.35 -6.10
N SER A 77 7.64 15.77 -6.62
CA SER A 77 7.29 17.19 -6.70
C SER A 77 5.78 17.38 -6.62
N ARG A 78 5.33 18.59 -6.29
CA ARG A 78 3.89 18.92 -6.27
C ARG A 78 3.20 18.73 -7.62
N HIS A 79 3.94 18.76 -8.74
CA HIS A 79 3.37 18.61 -10.07
C HIS A 79 3.20 17.14 -10.49
N SER A 80 4.07 16.25 -10.01
CA SER A 80 4.11 14.83 -10.36
C SER A 80 3.59 13.90 -9.26
N GLY A 81 3.38 14.44 -8.05
CA GLY A 81 3.23 13.66 -6.83
C GLY A 81 4.59 13.26 -6.23
N PHE A 82 4.51 12.68 -5.03
CA PHE A 82 5.62 12.19 -4.23
C PHE A 82 5.52 10.67 -4.12
N VAL A 83 6.58 9.97 -4.49
CA VAL A 83 6.74 8.56 -4.19
C VAL A 83 7.16 8.46 -2.73
N ILE A 84 6.30 7.85 -1.93
CA ILE A 84 6.52 7.59 -0.52
C ILE A 84 6.91 6.13 -0.36
N SER A 85 8.02 5.87 0.32
CA SER A 85 8.46 4.52 0.69
C SER A 85 8.41 4.39 2.21
N ILE A 86 7.70 3.36 2.69
CA ILE A 86 7.51 3.09 4.12
C ILE A 86 8.05 1.70 4.45
N LEU A 87 8.80 1.62 5.55
CA LEU A 87 9.23 0.36 6.14
C LEU A 87 8.28 -0.01 7.28
N PHE A 88 7.76 -1.24 7.29
CA PHE A 88 6.98 -1.74 8.42
C PHE A 88 7.88 -2.01 9.62
N VAL A 89 7.37 -1.72 10.82
CA VAL A 89 8.07 -1.94 12.09
C VAL A 89 7.20 -2.74 13.05
N GLY A 90 7.84 -3.67 13.78
CA GLY A 90 7.17 -4.43 14.83
C GLY A 90 6.07 -5.37 14.35
N LEU A 91 6.14 -5.87 13.09
CA LEU A 91 5.21 -6.89 12.61
C LEU A 91 5.34 -8.15 13.47
N ASP A 92 4.21 -8.65 13.96
CA ASP A 92 4.15 -9.99 14.51
C ASP A 92 4.21 -11.05 13.39
N PRO A 93 4.45 -12.33 13.72
CA PRO A 93 4.59 -13.39 12.72
C PRO A 93 3.35 -13.58 11.84
N GLU A 94 2.15 -13.32 12.36
CA GLU A 94 0.90 -13.45 11.61
C GLU A 94 0.78 -12.31 10.59
N ALA A 95 0.94 -11.07 11.03
CA ALA A 95 0.95 -9.89 10.19
C ALA A 95 2.04 -9.98 9.10
N GLN A 96 3.25 -10.46 9.44
CA GLN A 96 4.32 -10.68 8.47
C GLN A 96 3.90 -11.69 7.39
N SER A 97 3.32 -12.83 7.78
CA SER A 97 2.85 -13.85 6.83
C SER A 97 1.76 -13.30 5.88
N GLN A 98 0.84 -12.50 6.42
CA GLN A 98 -0.22 -11.85 5.66
C GLN A 98 0.34 -10.81 4.66
N VAL A 99 1.28 -9.97 5.10
CA VAL A 99 1.98 -8.99 4.25
C VAL A 99 2.75 -9.68 3.13
N GLU A 100 3.48 -10.75 3.43
CA GLU A 100 4.20 -11.53 2.43
C GLU A 100 3.26 -12.17 1.40
N SER A 101 2.10 -12.65 1.84
CA SER A 101 1.05 -13.16 0.95
C SER A 101 0.52 -12.06 0.02
N LEU A 102 0.27 -10.86 0.56
CA LEU A 102 -0.19 -9.71 -0.20
C LEU A 102 0.85 -9.26 -1.24
N ALA A 103 2.12 -9.18 -0.84
CA ALA A 103 3.23 -8.84 -1.74
C ALA A 103 3.38 -9.84 -2.90
N ARG A 104 3.15 -11.14 -2.66
CA ARG A 104 3.14 -12.16 -3.71
C ARG A 104 2.01 -11.94 -4.72
N VAL A 105 0.80 -11.62 -4.26
CA VAL A 105 -0.35 -11.36 -5.14
C VAL A 105 -0.10 -10.12 -6.01
N HIS A 106 0.42 -9.04 -5.41
CA HIS A 106 0.69 -7.80 -6.14
C HIS A 106 1.73 -7.98 -7.26
N ARG A 107 2.74 -8.83 -7.03
CA ARG A 107 3.76 -9.16 -8.05
C ARG A 107 3.18 -9.92 -9.24
N MET A 108 2.12 -10.69 -9.04
CA MET A 108 1.48 -11.48 -10.11
C MET A 108 0.51 -10.66 -10.96
N SER A 109 0.12 -9.46 -10.52
CA SER A 109 -0.80 -8.56 -11.25
C SER A 109 -0.10 -7.50 -12.12
N GLN A 110 1.24 -7.46 -12.12
CA GLN A 110 2.07 -6.55 -12.93
C GLN A 110 2.45 -7.18 -14.27
#